data_AF-A0A7W1QRU9-F1
#
_entry.id   AF-A0A7W1QRU9-F1
#
_cell.length_a   1.000
_cell.length_b   1.000
_cell.length_c   1.000
_cell.angle_alpha   90.00
_cell.angle_beta   90.00
_cell.angle_gamma   90.00
#
_symmetry.space_group_name_H-M   'P 1'
#
loop_
_entity.id
_entity.type
_entity.pdbx_description
1 polymer ?
#
loop_
_entity_poly.entity_id
_entity_poly.type
_entity_poly.pdbx_seq_one_letter_code
_entity_poly.pdbx_strand_id
1 'polypeptide(L)'
;MKKTEHLTPRARQEELVVRELPDEMLIYDLRRHEAHCLNQTATSVWKHCDGKTTIKGIMKSLAKELQSPVDERIVRLALDQLAKFHLLDEAEALSVQLPPEMARMSRREMMRTLGVAAAVALPLIVSISAPTTAQAASCVNSGCTPGGIPCCVGTCKAGGICTSP
;
A
#
# COMPACT_ATOMS: atom_id res chain seq x y z
N MET A 1 32.03 3.05 2.22
CA MET A 1 30.58 2.82 2.35
C MET A 1 29.84 4.14 2.64
N LYS A 2 29.73 5.06 1.67
CA LYS A 2 29.19 6.44 1.88
C LYS A 2 27.92 6.78 1.07
N LYS A 3 27.34 5.82 0.32
CA LYS A 3 26.28 6.13 -0.67
C LYS A 3 24.88 6.31 -0.08
N THR A 4 24.63 5.83 1.14
CA THR A 4 23.28 5.75 1.74
C THR A 4 22.88 6.96 2.59
N GLU A 5 23.83 7.82 2.98
CA GLU A 5 23.58 9.03 3.79
C GLU A 5 22.79 10.11 3.01
N HIS A 6 22.88 10.08 1.68
CA HIS A 6 22.24 11.05 0.78
C HIS A 6 21.11 10.43 -0.04
N LEU A 7 20.59 9.27 0.34
CA LEU A 7 19.44 8.70 -0.36
C LEU A 7 18.23 9.63 -0.21
N THR A 8 17.68 10.04 -1.35
CA THR A 8 16.50 10.89 -1.47
C THR A 8 15.41 10.13 -2.23
N PRO A 9 14.58 9.34 -1.53
CA PRO A 9 13.61 8.47 -2.19
C PRO A 9 12.57 9.27 -2.95
N ARG A 10 12.07 8.70 -4.04
CA ARG A 10 11.01 9.28 -4.87
C ARG A 10 9.85 8.29 -5.01
N ALA A 11 8.66 8.76 -4.63
CA ALA A 11 7.42 8.03 -4.82
C ALA A 11 7.02 8.09 -6.30
N ARG A 12 6.59 6.94 -6.83
CA ARG A 12 5.99 6.85 -8.15
C ARG A 12 4.72 7.71 -8.18
N GLN A 13 4.49 8.40 -9.29
CA GLN A 13 3.29 9.26 -9.46
C GLN A 13 2.39 8.78 -10.59
N GLU A 14 2.90 7.90 -11.46
CA GLU A 14 2.22 7.39 -12.62
C GLU A 14 1.25 6.26 -12.23
N GLU A 15 0.07 6.31 -12.84
CA GLU A 15 -0.93 5.23 -12.75
C GLU A 15 -1.30 4.89 -11.30
N LEU A 16 -1.35 5.92 -10.45
CA LEU A 16 -1.85 5.84 -9.08
C LEU A 16 -3.08 6.74 -8.92
N VAL A 17 -4.13 6.22 -8.28
CA VAL A 17 -5.23 7.04 -7.76
C VAL A 17 -5.05 7.14 -6.26
N VAL A 18 -4.79 8.35 -5.76
CA VAL A 18 -4.50 8.60 -4.34
C VAL A 18 -5.68 9.30 -3.69
N ARG A 19 -6.09 8.80 -2.52
CA ARG A 19 -7.12 9.42 -1.67
C ARG A 19 -6.61 9.53 -0.25
N GLU A 20 -6.62 10.75 0.27
CA GLU A 20 -6.28 11.02 1.66
C GLU A 20 -7.51 10.89 2.57
N LEU A 21 -7.31 10.24 3.71
CA LEU A 21 -8.23 10.14 4.82
C LEU A 21 -7.52 10.71 6.08
N PRO A 22 -8.23 10.96 7.19
CA PRO A 22 -7.64 11.62 8.36
C PRO A 22 -6.36 10.94 8.90
N ASP A 23 -6.37 9.62 9.02
CA ASP A 23 -5.27 8.84 9.64
C ASP A 23 -4.63 7.81 8.69
N GLU A 24 -5.06 7.78 7.43
CA GLU A 24 -4.63 6.81 6.43
C GLU A 24 -4.64 7.39 5.02
N MET A 25 -3.93 6.75 4.11
CA MET A 25 -3.94 7.06 2.69
C MET A 25 -4.24 5.81 1.90
N LEU A 26 -5.22 5.92 1.00
CA LEU A 26 -5.57 4.87 0.06
C LEU A 26 -4.90 5.18 -1.28
N ILE A 27 -4.15 4.21 -1.80
CA ILE A 27 -3.52 4.28 -3.10
C ILE A 27 -4.01 3.11 -3.92
N TYR A 28 -4.66 3.38 -5.05
CA TYR A 28 -5.01 2.37 -6.04
C TYR A 28 -3.97 2.38 -7.17
N ASP A 29 -3.23 1.28 -7.30
CA ASP A 29 -2.27 1.06 -8.39
C ASP A 29 -3.01 0.54 -9.63
N LEU A 30 -3.15 1.41 -10.64
CA LEU A 30 -3.82 1.11 -11.89
C LEU A 30 -3.04 0.10 -12.76
N ARG A 31 -1.71 0.05 -12.64
CA ARG A 31 -0.88 -0.93 -13.39
C ARG A 31 -1.12 -2.34 -12.90
N ARG A 32 -1.31 -2.49 -11.59
CA ARG A 32 -1.35 -3.78 -10.92
C ARG A 32 -2.76 -4.21 -10.50
N HIS A 33 -3.73 -3.30 -10.56
CA HIS A 33 -5.07 -3.48 -10.01
C HIS A 33 -5.03 -3.83 -8.51
N GLU A 34 -4.14 -3.19 -7.76
CA GLU A 34 -3.98 -3.39 -6.31
C GLU A 34 -4.41 -2.14 -5.54
N ALA A 35 -5.08 -2.33 -4.40
CA ALA A 35 -5.41 -1.25 -3.48
C ALA A 35 -4.53 -1.36 -2.24
N HIS A 36 -3.80 -0.29 -1.93
CA HIS A 36 -2.92 -0.17 -0.78
C HIS A 36 -3.51 0.81 0.23
N CYS A 37 -3.63 0.40 1.48
CA CYS A 37 -3.92 1.28 2.60
C CYS A 37 -2.65 1.50 3.42
N LEU A 38 -2.24 2.76 3.52
CA LEU A 38 -1.07 3.22 4.26
C LEU A 38 -1.56 3.86 5.56
N ASN A 39 -1.00 3.45 6.70
CA ASN A 39 -1.23 4.16 7.96
C ASN A 39 -0.53 5.52 7.99
N GLN A 40 -0.85 6.36 8.98
CA GLN A 40 -0.29 7.70 9.16
C GLN A 40 1.25 7.78 8.98
N THR A 41 2.02 6.88 9.60
CA THR A 41 3.49 6.88 9.43
C THR A 41 3.89 6.58 7.98
N ALA A 42 3.34 5.53 7.37
CA ALA A 42 3.65 5.18 5.98
C ALA A 42 3.22 6.29 5.01
N THR A 43 2.07 6.91 5.24
CA THR A 43 1.59 8.08 4.51
C THR A 43 2.58 9.24 4.59
N SER A 44 3.05 9.58 5.79
CA SER A 44 4.00 10.68 5.97
C SER A 44 5.33 10.40 5.27
N VAL A 45 5.85 9.17 5.36
CA VAL A 45 7.06 8.77 4.61
C VAL A 45 6.82 8.91 3.11
N TRP A 46 5.72 8.39 2.59
CA TRP A 46 5.38 8.45 1.16
C TRP A 46 5.29 9.91 0.66
N LYS A 47 4.64 10.80 1.42
CA LYS A 47 4.54 12.24 1.10
C LYS A 47 5.90 12.94 1.04
N HIS A 48 6.88 12.48 1.83
CA HIS A 48 8.23 13.02 1.81
C HIS A 48 9.17 12.30 0.81
N CYS A 49 8.70 11.28 0.09
CA CYS A 49 9.45 10.66 -1.00
C CYS A 49 9.34 11.53 -2.27
N ASP A 50 9.92 12.71 -2.24
CA ASP A 50 9.88 13.72 -3.33
C ASP A 50 11.13 13.74 -4.21
N GLY A 51 12.07 12.81 -3.96
CA GLY A 51 13.37 12.75 -4.60
C GLY A 51 14.33 13.88 -4.19
N LYS A 52 14.05 14.61 -3.11
CA LYS A 52 14.88 15.71 -2.59
C LYS A 52 15.14 15.59 -1.10
N THR A 53 14.19 15.02 -0.35
CA THR A 53 14.27 14.86 1.09
C THR A 53 15.09 13.63 1.45
N THR A 54 16.13 13.78 2.26
CA THR A 54 16.97 12.65 2.70
C THR A 54 16.26 11.82 3.77
N ILE A 55 16.70 10.58 4.00
CA ILE A 55 16.20 9.74 5.11
C ILE A 55 16.23 10.50 6.45
N LYS A 56 17.33 11.21 6.75
CA LYS A 56 17.45 12.03 7.98
C LYS A 56 16.41 13.16 8.01
N GLY A 57 16.10 13.75 6.85
CA GLY A 57 15.02 14.72 6.70
C GLY A 57 13.64 14.14 7.02
N ILE A 58 13.32 12.98 6.43
CA ILE A 58 12.07 12.25 6.67
C ILE A 58 11.93 11.90 8.16
N MET A 59 13.00 11.38 8.79
CA MET A 59 13.01 11.09 10.23
C MET A 59 12.67 12.33 11.07
N LYS A 60 13.24 13.48 10.72
CA LYS A 60 12.99 14.74 11.45
C LYS A 60 11.54 15.21 11.29
N SER A 61 10.96 15.08 10.10
CA SER A 61 9.54 15.40 9.88
C SER A 61 8.64 14.47 10.70
N LEU A 62 8.87 13.15 10.65
CA LEU A 62 8.10 12.19 11.44
C LEU A 62 8.23 12.42 12.94
N ALA A 63 9.44 12.70 13.43
CA ALA A 63 9.65 12.95 14.86
C ALA A 63 8.87 14.18 15.35
N LYS A 64 8.71 15.20 14.48
CA LYS A 64 7.89 16.38 14.76
C LYS A 64 6.39 16.04 14.75
N GLU A 65 5.94 15.27 13.77
CA GLU A 65 4.53 14.86 13.64
C GLU A 65 4.09 13.96 14.81
N LEU A 66 4.93 13.00 15.21
CA LEU A 66 4.65 12.05 16.28
C LEU A 66 5.04 12.56 17.67
N GLN A 67 5.62 13.76 17.77
CA GLN A 67 6.13 14.36 19.01
C GLN A 67 7.03 13.42 19.82
N SER A 68 7.83 12.60 19.13
CA SER A 68 8.62 11.52 19.72
C SER A 68 9.85 11.25 18.85
N PRO A 69 11.01 10.85 19.41
CA PRO A 69 12.15 10.45 18.60
C PRO A 69 11.81 9.26 17.72
N VAL A 70 12.17 9.35 16.44
CA VAL A 70 11.97 8.28 15.44
C VAL A 70 13.31 7.68 15.09
N ASP A 71 13.39 6.35 15.15
CA ASP A 71 14.57 5.58 14.76
C ASP A 71 14.65 5.47 13.23
N GLU A 72 15.85 5.55 12.65
CA GLU A 72 16.07 5.43 11.21
C GLU A 72 15.50 4.13 10.62
N ARG A 73 15.52 3.07 11.43
CA ARG A 73 14.95 1.75 11.10
C ARG A 73 13.48 1.82 10.72
N ILE A 74 12.72 2.74 11.32
CA ILE A 74 11.29 2.95 11.04
C ILE A 74 11.10 3.49 9.62
N VAL A 75 11.90 4.50 9.24
CA VAL A 75 11.84 5.09 7.90
C VAL A 75 12.30 4.08 6.85
N ARG A 76 13.40 3.37 7.09
CA ARG A 76 13.88 2.33 6.17
C ARG A 76 12.87 1.21 5.99
N LEU A 77 12.18 0.81 7.06
CA LEU A 77 11.11 -0.19 6.99
C LEU A 77 9.94 0.31 6.14
N ALA A 78 9.56 1.57 6.28
CA ALA A 78 8.50 2.16 5.45
C ALA A 78 8.90 2.19 3.96
N LEU A 79 10.12 2.62 3.66
CA LEU A 79 10.65 2.65 2.29
C LEU A 79 10.72 1.25 1.67
N ASP A 80 11.14 0.24 2.44
CA ASP A 80 11.15 -1.15 2.00
C ASP A 80 9.73 -1.67 1.71
N GLN A 81 8.75 -1.36 2.56
CA GLN A 81 7.34 -1.70 2.28
C GLN A 81 6.83 -0.99 1.02
N LEU A 82 7.11 0.31 0.85
CA LEU A 82 6.72 1.06 -0.34
C LEU A 82 7.36 0.48 -1.61
N ALA A 83 8.64 0.10 -1.56
CA ALA A 83 9.33 -0.56 -2.66
C ALA A 83 8.69 -1.92 -3.00
N LYS A 84 8.37 -2.74 -1.99
CA LYS A 84 7.70 -4.04 -2.14
C LYS A 84 6.33 -3.93 -2.83
N PHE A 85 5.60 -2.83 -2.58
CA PHE A 85 4.31 -2.55 -3.22
C PHE A 85 4.43 -1.70 -4.48
N HIS A 86 5.64 -1.52 -5.04
CA HIS A 86 5.88 -0.76 -6.28
C HIS A 86 5.41 0.70 -6.24
N LEU A 87 5.39 1.31 -5.05
CA LEU A 87 4.98 2.70 -4.82
C LEU A 87 6.14 3.71 -4.89
N LEU A 88 7.36 3.23 -5.10
CA LEU A 88 8.55 4.04 -5.36
C LEU A 88 8.96 3.92 -6.83
N ASP A 89 9.67 4.92 -7.33
CA ASP A 89 10.31 4.85 -8.64
C ASP A 89 11.33 3.70 -8.67
N GLU A 90 11.40 2.99 -9.81
CA GLU A 90 12.20 1.77 -9.95
C GLU A 90 13.69 1.96 -9.63
N ALA A 91 14.27 3.08 -10.07
CA ALA A 91 15.67 3.41 -9.80
C ALA A 91 15.95 3.61 -8.30
N GLU A 92 14.99 4.17 -7.56
CA GLU A 92 15.11 4.42 -6.13
C GLU A 92 14.70 3.21 -5.30
N ALA A 93 13.79 2.36 -5.78
CA ALA A 93 13.45 1.10 -5.11
C ALA A 93 14.69 0.20 -4.95
N LEU A 94 15.60 0.20 -5.92
CA LEU A 94 16.86 -0.57 -5.88
C LEU A 94 17.91 0.02 -4.92
N SER A 95 17.80 1.31 -4.58
CA SER A 95 18.76 1.99 -3.69
C SER A 95 18.35 1.91 -2.22
N VAL A 96 17.11 1.51 -1.92
CA VAL A 96 16.64 1.20 -0.57
C VAL A 96 17.34 -0.05 -0.05
N GLN A 97 18.21 0.14 0.95
CA GLN A 97 18.88 -0.94 1.65
C GLN A 97 18.29 -1.08 3.05
N LEU A 98 17.53 -2.16 3.25
CA LEU A 98 17.12 -2.62 4.56
C LEU A 98 18.06 -3.75 5.01
N PRO A 99 18.61 -3.73 6.23
CA PRO A 99 19.41 -4.84 6.73
C PRO A 99 18.60 -6.15 6.63
N PRO A 100 19.20 -7.26 6.15
CA PRO A 100 18.47 -8.51 5.91
C PRO A 100 17.82 -9.08 7.17
N GLU A 101 18.43 -8.85 8.34
CA GLU A 101 17.86 -9.18 9.65
C GLU A 101 16.51 -8.48 9.87
N MET A 102 16.40 -7.20 9.50
CA MET A 102 15.16 -6.44 9.64
C MET A 102 14.13 -6.79 8.57
N ALA A 103 14.55 -7.10 7.35
CA ALA A 103 13.65 -7.44 6.25
C ALA A 103 12.82 -8.71 6.54
N ARG A 104 13.31 -9.58 7.44
CA ARG A 104 12.63 -10.80 7.89
C ARG A 104 11.78 -10.62 9.14
N MET A 105 11.90 -9.49 9.84
CA MET A 105 11.17 -9.27 11.09
C MET A 105 9.70 -8.94 10.81
N SER A 106 8.82 -9.61 11.54
CA SER A 106 7.43 -9.22 11.68
C SER A 106 7.31 -7.88 12.42
N ARG A 107 6.20 -7.18 12.21
CA ARG A 107 5.87 -5.96 12.96
C ARG A 107 5.95 -6.17 14.48
N ARG A 108 5.52 -7.34 14.96
CA ARG A 108 5.56 -7.72 16.38
C ARG A 108 6.99 -7.85 16.89
N GLU A 109 7.89 -8.43 16.11
CA GLU A 109 9.32 -8.52 16.47
C GLU A 109 9.97 -7.13 16.47
N MET A 110 9.62 -6.27 15.51
CA MET A 110 10.08 -4.89 15.50
C MET A 110 9.65 -4.12 16.76
N MET A 111 8.39 -4.29 17.22
CA MET A 111 7.93 -3.72 18.49
C MET A 111 8.72 -4.23 19.70
N ARG A 112 9.10 -5.51 19.71
CA ARG A 112 9.92 -6.09 20.80
C ARG A 112 11.33 -5.51 20.81
N THR A 113 11.91 -5.29 19.62
CA THR A 113 13.28 -4.78 19.47
C THR A 113 13.38 -3.27 19.68
N LEU A 114 12.38 -2.50 19.26
CA LEU A 114 12.34 -1.03 19.40
C LEU A 114 11.64 -0.56 20.68
N GLY A 115 10.91 -1.46 21.36
CA GLY A 115 10.07 -1.16 22.52
C GLY A 115 8.64 -0.75 22.13
N VAL A 116 7.70 -0.97 23.05
CA VAL A 116 6.26 -0.75 22.82
C VAL A 116 5.92 0.70 22.50
N ALA A 117 6.70 1.66 23.01
CA ALA A 117 6.53 3.08 22.71
C ALA A 117 6.70 3.40 21.20
N ALA A 118 7.46 2.59 20.46
CA ALA A 118 7.64 2.76 19.02
C ALA A 118 6.47 2.19 18.19
N ALA A 119 5.50 1.49 18.80
CA ALA A 119 4.41 0.81 18.09
C ALA A 119 3.53 1.74 17.24
N VAL A 120 3.34 2.98 17.73
CA VAL A 120 2.56 4.03 17.04
C VAL A 120 3.31 4.55 15.82
N ALA A 121 4.63 4.58 15.88
CA ALA A 121 5.48 5.02 14.79
C ALA A 121 5.71 3.94 13.73
N LEU A 122 5.30 2.69 13.93
CA LEU A 122 5.57 1.62 12.97
C LEU A 122 4.74 1.78 11.69
N PRO A 123 5.38 1.81 10.50
CA PRO A 123 4.68 1.86 9.24
C PRO A 123 3.92 0.57 8.99
N LEU A 124 2.73 0.72 8.39
CA LEU A 124 1.90 -0.38 7.94
C LEU A 124 1.32 -0.04 6.57
N ILE A 125 1.56 -0.94 5.62
CA ILE A 125 0.91 -0.94 4.32
C ILE A 125 0.21 -2.29 4.15
N VAL A 126 -1.10 -2.25 3.97
CA VAL A 126 -1.92 -3.42 3.65
C VAL A 126 -2.32 -3.33 2.19
N SER A 127 -2.03 -4.38 1.40
CA SER A 127 -2.44 -4.47 0.00
C SER A 127 -3.54 -5.53 -0.16
N ILE A 128 -4.50 -5.23 -1.03
CA ILE A 128 -5.53 -6.17 -1.46
C ILE A 128 -5.59 -6.11 -2.99
N SER A 129 -5.58 -7.27 -3.65
CA SER A 129 -5.85 -7.35 -5.08
C SER A 129 -7.31 -6.98 -5.32
N ALA A 130 -7.56 -5.92 -6.10
CA ALA A 130 -8.91 -5.58 -6.46
C ALA A 130 -9.45 -6.64 -7.45
N PRO A 131 -10.66 -7.18 -7.22
CA PRO A 131 -11.28 -8.08 -8.19
C PRO A 131 -11.38 -7.35 -9.53
N THR A 132 -11.18 -8.08 -10.63
CA THR A 132 -11.37 -7.50 -11.97
C THR A 132 -12.79 -6.96 -12.10
N THR A 133 -13.01 -5.97 -12.95
CA THR A 133 -14.35 -5.38 -13.17
C THR A 133 -15.41 -6.43 -13.50
N ALA A 134 -15.04 -7.50 -14.21
CA ALA A 134 -15.89 -8.66 -14.49
C ALA A 134 -16.31 -9.43 -13.22
N GLN A 135 -15.43 -9.51 -12.21
CA GLN A 135 -15.71 -10.16 -10.92
C GLN A 135 -16.44 -9.25 -9.92
N ALA A 136 -16.35 -7.93 -10.09
CA ALA A 136 -17.07 -6.94 -9.30
C ALA A 136 -18.49 -6.65 -9.84
N ALA A 137 -18.85 -7.22 -11.00
CA ALA A 137 -20.19 -7.12 -11.56
C ALA A 137 -21.18 -7.80 -10.61
N SER A 138 -21.89 -6.99 -9.83
CA SER A 138 -23.05 -7.44 -9.07
C SER A 138 -24.27 -7.39 -9.99
N CYS A 139 -25.06 -8.47 -10.01
CA CYS A 139 -26.26 -8.51 -10.82
C CYS A 139 -27.33 -7.60 -10.20
N VAL A 140 -27.57 -6.44 -10.81
CA VAL A 140 -28.47 -5.40 -10.29
C VAL A 140 -29.95 -5.74 -10.49
N ASN A 141 -30.26 -6.84 -11.19
CA ASN A 141 -31.63 -7.33 -11.29
C ASN A 141 -31.62 -8.83 -11.57
N SER A 142 -32.23 -9.61 -10.68
CA SER A 142 -32.44 -11.05 -10.87
C SER A 142 -33.78 -11.27 -11.54
N GLY A 143 -33.79 -11.87 -12.73
CA GLY A 143 -35.02 -12.28 -13.36
C GLY A 143 -34.79 -13.46 -14.30
N CYS A 144 -35.29 -14.64 -13.95
CA CYS A 144 -35.70 -15.65 -14.94
C CYS A 144 -36.62 -16.72 -14.31
N THR A 145 -37.76 -16.99 -14.95
CA THR A 145 -38.59 -18.20 -14.79
C THR A 145 -39.31 -18.46 -16.12
N PRO A 146 -39.35 -19.69 -16.66
CA PRO A 146 -39.79 -20.91 -15.97
C PRO A 146 -38.68 -21.98 -15.80
N GLY A 147 -38.48 -22.45 -14.56
CA GLY A 147 -37.44 -23.41 -14.17
C GLY A 147 -36.81 -23.14 -12.80
N GLY A 148 -36.94 -21.91 -12.28
CA GLY A 148 -36.69 -21.56 -10.86
C GLY A 148 -35.29 -21.05 -10.52
N ILE A 149 -34.38 -20.88 -11.48
CA ILE A 149 -33.03 -20.35 -11.19
C ILE A 149 -32.96 -18.87 -11.58
N PRO A 150 -32.87 -17.94 -10.61
CA PRO A 150 -32.73 -16.52 -10.89
C PRO A 150 -31.35 -16.22 -11.49
N CYS A 151 -31.34 -15.52 -12.63
CA CYS A 151 -30.11 -15.15 -13.34
C CYS A 151 -30.11 -13.68 -13.75
N CYS A 152 -28.93 -13.20 -14.10
CA CYS A 152 -28.69 -11.81 -14.46
C CYS A 152 -29.34 -11.51 -15.81
N VAL A 153 -29.94 -10.33 -15.95
CA VAL A 153 -30.57 -9.91 -17.21
C VAL A 153 -29.53 -9.94 -18.34
N GLY A 154 -29.84 -10.65 -19.43
CA GLY A 154 -28.97 -10.79 -20.61
C GLY A 154 -28.19 -12.11 -20.72
N THR A 155 -28.17 -12.95 -19.68
CA THR A 155 -27.50 -14.27 -19.71
C THR A 155 -28.45 -15.47 -19.84
N CYS A 156 -29.75 -15.20 -20.02
CA CYS A 156 -30.80 -16.21 -20.08
C CYS A 156 -31.04 -16.61 -21.55
N LYS A 157 -30.74 -17.87 -21.90
CA LYS A 157 -31.07 -18.45 -23.22
C LYS A 157 -32.49 -19.04 -23.22
N ALA A 158 -33.06 -19.23 -24.40
CA ALA A 158 -34.33 -19.93 -24.57
C ALA A 158 -34.27 -21.31 -23.86
N GLY A 159 -35.19 -21.55 -22.92
CA GLY A 159 -35.22 -22.76 -22.09
C GLY A 159 -34.84 -22.58 -20.62
N GLY A 160 -34.60 -21.35 -20.14
CA GLY A 160 -34.36 -21.09 -18.71
C GLY A 160 -32.97 -21.52 -18.21
N ILE A 161 -32.02 -21.70 -19.13
CA ILE A 161 -30.64 -22.06 -18.82
C ILE A 161 -29.81 -20.79 -18.76
N CYS A 162 -29.10 -20.63 -17.65
CA CYS A 162 -28.19 -19.50 -17.43
C CYS A 162 -26.81 -19.85 -17.95
N THR A 163 -26.27 -19.01 -18.82
CA THR A 163 -24.89 -19.15 -19.29
C THR A 163 -24.01 -18.16 -18.55
N SER A 164 -22.76 -18.52 -18.25
CA SER A 164 -21.75 -17.51 -17.93
C SER A 164 -21.66 -16.52 -19.09
N PRO A 165 -21.41 -15.21 -18.83
CA PRO A 165 -20.89 -14.34 -19.87
C PRO A 165 -19.60 -14.91 -20.47
#